data_AF-A0A9Q1HKU6-F1
#
_entry.id   AF-A0A9Q1HKU6-F1
#
_cell.length_a   1.000
_cell.length_b   1.000
_cell.length_c   1.000
_cell.angle_alpha   90.00
_cell.angle_beta   90.00
_cell.angle_gamma   90.00
#
_symmetry.space_group_name_H-M   'P 1'
#
loop_
_entity.id
_entity.type
_entity.pdbx_description
1 polymer ?
#
loop_
_entity_poly.entity_id
_entity_poly.type
_entity_poly.pdbx_seq_one_letter_code
_entity_poly.pdbx_strand_id
1 'polypeptide(L)'
;MFYKATICGVWRYCLVCWGGNVTKLERYRIDNINKKAERVIGIYQSAVDSVYQCLLQAKLDSVWNDCNHPLFQRFHNSIISRGIGRLRLPELKTNRHRNSFIPRAIRLYNVSLSR
;
A
#
# COMPACT_ATOMS: atom_id res chain seq x y z
N MET A 1 16.69 17.30 -10.91
CA MET A 1 16.34 16.53 -9.69
C MET A 1 14.93 16.81 -9.19
N PHE A 2 14.48 18.08 -9.13
CA PHE A 2 13.13 18.46 -8.66
C PHE A 2 11.98 17.72 -9.37
N TYR A 3 11.89 17.80 -10.70
CA TYR A 3 10.81 17.19 -11.49
C TYR A 3 10.62 15.68 -11.20
N LYS A 4 11.72 14.92 -11.21
CA LYS A 4 11.71 13.48 -10.92
C LYS A 4 11.24 13.20 -9.50
N ALA A 5 11.77 13.93 -8.51
CA ALA A 5 11.40 13.75 -7.11
C ALA A 5 9.91 14.06 -6.88
N THR A 6 9.41 15.16 -7.44
CA THR A 6 8.01 15.58 -7.30
C THR A 6 7.06 14.57 -7.93
N ILE A 7 7.32 14.14 -9.17
CA ILE A 7 6.46 13.16 -9.86
C ILE A 7 6.49 11.81 -9.14
N CYS A 8 7.68 11.31 -8.76
CA CYS A 8 7.77 10.07 -8.01
C CYS A 8 7.06 10.16 -6.65
N GLY A 9 7.15 11.31 -5.97
CA GLY A 9 6.45 11.56 -4.71
C GLY A 9 4.94 11.49 -4.85
N VAL A 10 4.39 12.25 -5.80
CA VAL A 10 2.93 12.25 -6.10
C VAL A 10 2.47 10.86 -6.50
N TRP A 11 3.22 10.18 -7.38
CA TRP A 11 2.88 8.83 -7.83
C TRP A 11 2.82 7.82 -6.68
N ARG A 12 3.84 7.81 -5.81
CA ARG A 12 3.88 6.94 -4.63
C ARG A 12 2.72 7.22 -3.68
N TYR A 13 2.42 8.49 -3.42
CA TYR A 13 1.30 8.89 -2.59
C TYR A 13 -0.04 8.39 -3.17
N CYS A 14 -0.28 8.63 -4.46
CA CYS A 14 -1.48 8.18 -5.15
C CYS A 14 -1.63 6.65 -5.10
N LEU A 15 -0.54 5.90 -5.30
CA LEU A 15 -0.56 4.43 -5.19
C LEU A 15 -0.94 3.97 -3.78
N VAL A 16 -0.40 4.56 -2.73
CA VAL A 16 -0.75 4.17 -1.35
C VAL A 16 -2.21 4.47 -1.03
N CYS A 17 -2.74 5.62 -1.48
CA CYS A 17 -4.11 6.03 -1.22
C CYS A 17 -5.15 5.27 -2.07
N TRP A 18 -4.85 5.03 -3.35
CA TRP A 18 -5.82 4.56 -4.35
C TRP A 18 -5.47 3.25 -5.03
N GLY A 19 -4.23 2.74 -4.88
CA GLY A 19 -3.75 1.53 -5.56
C GLY A 19 -4.64 0.30 -5.32
N GLY A 20 -5.21 0.17 -4.11
CA GLY A 20 -6.16 -0.89 -3.79
C GLY A 20 -7.50 -0.81 -4.56
N ASN A 21 -7.88 0.37 -5.06
CA ASN A 21 -9.10 0.61 -5.83
C ASN A 21 -8.90 0.52 -7.34
N VAL A 22 -7.66 0.49 -7.83
CA VAL A 22 -7.35 0.42 -9.26
C VAL A 22 -7.87 -0.90 -9.84
N THR A 23 -8.63 -0.81 -10.93
CA THR A 23 -9.19 -1.97 -11.64
C THR A 23 -8.10 -2.79 -12.33
N LYS A 24 -8.39 -4.06 -12.65
CA LYS A 24 -7.45 -4.92 -13.39
C LYS A 24 -7.05 -4.30 -14.74
N LEU A 25 -8.00 -3.66 -15.43
CA LEU A 25 -7.75 -3.01 -16.72
C LEU A 25 -6.80 -1.82 -16.60
N GLU A 26 -7.00 -0.97 -15.59
CA GLU A 26 -6.12 0.18 -15.36
C GLU A 26 -4.71 -0.26 -14.97
N ARG A 27 -4.57 -1.27 -14.11
CA ARG A 27 -3.25 -1.86 -13.78
C ARG A 27 -2.55 -2.37 -15.02
N TYR A 28 -3.26 -3.14 -15.83
CA TYR A 28 -2.74 -3.67 -17.09
C TYR A 28 -2.27 -2.58 -18.05
N ARG A 29 -3.00 -1.45 -18.14
CA ARG A 29 -2.59 -0.29 -18.95
C ARG A 29 -1.26 0.29 -18.47
N ILE A 30 -1.08 0.46 -17.16
CA ILE A 30 0.16 0.99 -16.59
C ILE A 30 1.31 -0.01 -16.76
N ASP A 31 1.08 -1.29 -16.49
CA ASP A 31 2.09 -2.34 -16.70
C ASP A 31 2.52 -2.44 -18.17
N ASN A 32 1.60 -2.24 -19.13
CA ASN A 32 1.96 -2.19 -20.54
C ASN A 32 2.86 -0.99 -20.88
N ILE A 33 2.63 0.17 -20.27
CA ILE A 33 3.51 1.33 -20.42
C ILE A 33 4.89 1.01 -19.84
N ASN A 34 4.95 0.40 -18.65
CA ASN A 34 6.20 -0.03 -18.03
C ASN A 34 6.95 -1.02 -18.92
N LYS A 35 6.27 -2.02 -19.50
CA LYS A 35 6.87 -2.98 -20.44
C LYS A 35 7.42 -2.32 -21.71
N LYS A 36 6.75 -1.29 -22.23
CA LYS A 36 7.26 -0.53 -23.38
C LYS A 36 8.52 0.24 -22.99
N ALA A 37 8.52 0.90 -21.83
CA ALA A 37 9.68 1.61 -21.32
C ALA A 37 10.86 0.66 -21.03
N GLU A 38 10.59 -0.51 -20.45
CA GLU A 38 11.55 -1.59 -20.22
C GLU A 38 12.25 -2.03 -21.52
N ARG A 39 11.50 -2.23 -22.61
CA ARG A 39 12.09 -2.58 -23.91
C ARG A 39 13.02 -1.50 -24.47
N VAL A 40 12.72 -0.24 -24.23
CA VAL A 40 13.54 0.88 -24.71
C VAL A 40 14.81 1.05 -23.88
N ILE A 41 14.69 0.93 -22.55
CA ILE A 41 15.79 1.15 -21.61
C ILE A 41 16.65 -0.12 -21.45
N GLY A 42 16.11 -1.30 -21.76
CA GLY A 42 16.79 -2.59 -21.61
C GLY A 42 16.91 -3.08 -20.17
N ILE A 43 16.17 -2.47 -19.23
CA ILE A 43 16.22 -2.81 -17.79
C ILE A 43 14.83 -3.21 -17.31
N TYR A 44 14.75 -4.37 -16.65
CA TYR A 44 13.53 -4.90 -16.06
C TYR A 44 12.84 -3.87 -15.14
N GLN A 45 11.54 -3.66 -15.36
CA GLN A 45 10.73 -2.80 -14.50
C GLN A 45 9.78 -3.64 -13.64
N SER A 46 9.71 -3.30 -12.35
CA SER A 46 8.77 -3.93 -11.42
C SER A 46 7.32 -3.67 -11.83
N ALA A 47 6.49 -4.70 -11.74
CA ALA A 47 5.05 -4.58 -11.95
C ALA A 47 4.42 -3.58 -10.95
N VAL A 48 3.36 -2.89 -11.37
CA VAL A 48 2.69 -1.89 -10.52
C VAL A 48 2.17 -2.48 -9.22
N ASP A 49 1.69 -3.73 -9.25
CA ASP A 49 1.17 -4.39 -8.06
C ASP A 49 2.28 -4.66 -7.02
N SER A 50 3.48 -5.06 -7.45
CA SER A 50 4.59 -5.29 -6.52
C SER A 50 5.09 -3.97 -5.92
N VAL A 51 5.16 -2.90 -6.73
CA VAL A 51 5.47 -1.55 -6.24
C VAL A 51 4.43 -1.09 -5.23
N TYR A 52 3.15 -1.30 -5.51
CA TYR A 52 2.07 -0.97 -4.59
C TYR A 52 2.19 -1.72 -3.25
N GLN A 53 2.44 -3.03 -3.26
CA GLN A 53 2.62 -3.80 -2.01
C GLN A 53 3.83 -3.30 -1.21
N CYS A 54 4.96 -3.04 -1.88
CA CYS A 54 6.16 -2.51 -1.25
C CYS A 54 5.91 -1.13 -0.61
N LEU A 55 5.23 -0.23 -1.32
CA LEU A 55 4.87 1.09 -0.80
C LEU A 55 3.88 1.00 0.36
N LEU A 56 2.93 0.07 0.30
CA LEU A 56 1.95 -0.14 1.36
C LEU A 56 2.60 -0.69 2.64
N GLN A 57 3.54 -1.63 2.49
CA GLN A 57 4.38 -2.11 3.58
C GLN A 57 5.22 -0.98 4.17
N ALA A 58 5.99 -0.26 3.35
CA ALA A 58 6.84 0.82 3.82
C ALA A 58 6.04 1.93 4.53
N LYS A 59 4.83 2.24 4.05
CA LYS A 59 3.96 3.20 4.73
C LYS A 59 3.44 2.66 6.06
N LEU A 60 3.09 1.37 6.14
CA LEU A 60 2.68 0.74 7.38
C LEU A 60 3.83 0.75 8.41
N ASP A 61 5.05 0.39 7.99
CA ASP A 61 6.23 0.40 8.85
C ASP A 61 6.53 1.82 9.35
N SER A 62 6.41 2.83 8.47
CA SER A 62 6.53 4.23 8.85
C SER A 62 5.51 4.66 9.92
N VAL A 63 4.28 4.13 9.88
CA VAL A 63 3.27 4.39 10.91
C VAL A 63 3.58 3.64 12.20
N TRP A 64 4.08 2.40 12.09
CA TRP A 64 4.35 1.55 13.25
C TRP A 64 5.58 1.98 14.04
N ASN A 65 6.60 2.50 13.34
CA ASN A 65 7.85 2.95 13.94
C ASN A 65 7.76 4.37 14.54
N ASP A 66 6.69 5.12 14.24
CA ASP A 66 6.47 6.46 14.77
C ASP A 66 5.31 6.47 15.77
N CYS A 67 5.63 6.47 17.07
CA CYS A 67 4.64 6.47 18.14
C CYS A 67 3.81 7.76 18.21
N ASN A 68 4.31 8.87 17.63
CA ASN A 68 3.58 10.14 17.56
C ASN A 68 2.68 10.21 16.33
N HIS A 69 2.72 9.22 15.45
CA HIS A 69 1.88 9.20 14.26
C HIS A 69 0.40 9.07 14.65
N PRO A 70 -0.53 9.87 14.11
CA PRO A 70 -1.94 9.84 14.50
C PRO A 70 -2.64 8.49 14.23
N LEU A 71 -2.13 7.71 13.29
CA LEU A 71 -2.61 6.34 13.02
C LEU A 71 -2.00 5.28 13.95
N PHE A 72 -0.87 5.55 14.61
CA PHE A 72 -0.22 4.59 15.50
C PHE A 72 -1.15 4.17 16.64
N GLN A 73 -1.69 5.14 17.37
CA GLN A 73 -2.61 4.87 18.48
C GLN A 73 -3.88 4.14 18.01
N ARG A 74 -4.38 4.46 16.81
CA ARG A 74 -5.55 3.79 16.23
C ARG A 74 -5.27 2.32 15.94
N PHE A 75 -4.10 2.00 15.38
CA PHE A 75 -3.71 0.61 15.16
C PHE A 75 -3.44 -0.10 16.48
N HIS A 76 -2.68 0.51 17.38
CA HIS A 76 -2.36 -0.08 18.68
C HIS A 76 -3.61 -0.45 19.49
N ASN A 77 -4.60 0.45 19.57
CA ASN A 77 -5.86 0.20 20.26
C ASN A 77 -6.74 -0.85 19.57
N SER A 78 -6.50 -1.15 18.30
CA SER A 78 -7.23 -2.16 17.54
C SER A 78 -6.63 -3.56 17.67
N ILE A 79 -5.49 -3.71 18.37
CA ILE A 79 -4.87 -5.01 18.63
C ILE A 79 -5.82 -5.87 19.48
N ILE A 80 -6.04 -7.10 19.03
CA ILE A 80 -6.82 -8.09 19.76
C ILE A 80 -5.92 -8.65 20.89
N SER A 81 -6.20 -8.25 22.13
CA SER A 81 -5.40 -8.60 23.31
C SER A 81 -5.32 -10.10 23.59
N ARG A 82 -6.32 -10.88 23.14
CA ARG A 82 -6.35 -12.34 23.26
C ARG A 82 -5.94 -12.97 21.91
N GLY A 83 -4.67 -13.33 21.75
CA GLY A 83 -4.13 -14.01 20.57
C GLY A 83 -2.75 -13.52 20.14
N ILE A 84 -2.36 -13.79 18.88
CA ILE A 84 -1.06 -13.46 18.28
C ILE A 84 -0.87 -11.94 18.01
N GLY A 85 -1.72 -11.08 18.58
CA GLY A 85 -1.63 -9.62 18.37
C GLY A 85 -2.14 -9.13 17.02
N ARG A 86 -3.11 -9.84 16.41
CA ARG A 86 -3.78 -9.41 15.17
C ARG A 86 -4.54 -8.10 15.39
N LEU A 87 -4.57 -7.27 14.36
CA LEU A 87 -5.34 -6.03 14.32
C LEU A 87 -6.79 -6.31 13.91
N ARG A 88 -7.75 -5.74 14.64
CA ARG A 88 -9.17 -5.82 14.32
C ARG A 88 -9.49 -4.97 13.08
N LEU A 89 -10.12 -5.58 12.09
CA LEU A 89 -10.61 -4.86 10.91
C LEU A 89 -11.84 -4.02 11.31
N PRO A 90 -11.93 -2.74 10.92
CA PRO A 90 -13.16 -1.96 11.11
C PRO A 90 -14.30 -2.53 10.27
N GLU A 91 -15.54 -2.11 10.56
CA GLU A 91 -16.69 -2.43 9.72
C GLU A 91 -16.63 -1.65 8.40
N LEU A 92 -16.71 -2.36 7.28
CA LEU A 92 -16.49 -1.78 5.95
C LEU A 92 -17.74 -1.97 5.09
N LYS A 93 -18.50 -0.89 4.87
CA LYS A 93 -19.76 -0.94 4.11
C LYS A 93 -19.55 -0.93 2.59
N THR A 94 -18.50 -0.27 2.10
CA THR A 94 -18.25 -0.08 0.66
C THR A 94 -16.94 -0.71 0.20
N ASN A 95 -16.89 -1.17 -1.05
CA ASN A 95 -15.65 -1.66 -1.66
C ASN A 95 -14.56 -0.59 -1.67
N ARG A 96 -14.92 0.68 -1.89
CA ARG A 96 -13.99 1.81 -1.85
C ARG A 96 -13.26 1.92 -0.51
N HIS A 97 -14.00 1.79 0.60
CA HIS A 97 -13.40 1.82 1.93
C HIS A 97 -12.56 0.56 2.18
N ARG A 98 -13.04 -0.64 1.78
CA ARG A 98 -12.29 -1.90 1.87
C ARG A 98 -10.93 -1.88 1.17
N ASN A 99 -10.85 -1.09 0.09
CA ASN A 99 -9.67 -0.96 -0.75
C ASN A 99 -8.80 0.26 -0.42
N SER A 100 -9.18 1.05 0.59
CA SER A 100 -8.35 2.15 1.08
C SER A 100 -7.16 1.64 1.90
N PHE A 101 -6.24 2.56 2.25
CA PHE A 101 -5.01 2.25 2.97
C PHE A 101 -5.26 1.48 4.29
N ILE A 102 -6.13 1.97 5.18
CA ILE A 102 -6.28 1.41 6.54
C ILE A 102 -6.65 -0.08 6.52
N PRO A 103 -7.71 -0.53 5.82
CA PRO A 103 -8.07 -1.95 5.84
C PRO A 103 -7.06 -2.82 5.09
N ARG A 104 -6.39 -2.28 4.06
CA ARG A 104 -5.34 -3.00 3.33
C ARG A 104 -4.09 -3.19 4.18
N ALA A 105 -3.68 -2.16 4.92
CA ALA A 105 -2.55 -2.21 5.83
C ALA A 105 -2.80 -3.20 6.99
N ILE A 106 -3.99 -3.17 7.59
CA ILE A 106 -4.37 -4.15 8.64
C ILE A 106 -4.34 -5.58 8.09
N ARG A 107 -4.86 -5.82 6.88
CA ARG A 107 -4.81 -7.15 6.25
C ARG A 107 -3.38 -7.60 6.02
N LEU A 108 -2.53 -6.71 5.50
CA LEU A 108 -1.12 -7.00 5.26
C LEU A 108 -0.40 -7.36 6.57
N TYR A 109 -0.60 -6.59 7.64
CA TYR A 109 -0.05 -6.87 8.97
C TYR A 109 -0.54 -8.22 9.53
N ASN A 110 -1.83 -8.50 9.39
CA ASN A 110 -2.39 -9.75 9.88
C ASN A 110 -1.89 -10.98 9.09
N VAL A 111 -1.53 -10.80 7.82
CA VAL A 111 -0.91 -11.85 6.99
C VAL A 111 0.55 -12.06 7.38
N SER A 112 1.31 -10.98 7.66
CA SER A 112 2.69 -11.10 8.11
C SER A 112 2.83 -11.79 9.46
N LEU A 113 1.83 -11.67 10.35
CA LEU A 113 1.79 -12.40 11.63
C LEU A 113 1.46 -13.89 11.52
N SER A 114 0.90 -14.34 10.39
CA SER A 114 0.52 -15.74 10.17
C SER A 114 1.57 -16.55 9.41
N ARG A 115 2.68 -15.91 9.02
CA ARG A 115 3.86 -16.59 8.49
C ARG A 115 4.82 -16.90 9.62
#